data_AF-A0A2A9HCZ8-F1
#
_entry.id   AF-A0A2A9HCZ8-F1
#
_cell.length_a   1.000
_cell.length_b   1.000
_cell.length_c   1.000
_cell.angle_alpha   90.00
_cell.angle_beta   90.00
_cell.angle_gamma   90.00
#
_symmetry.space_group_name_H-M   'P 1'
#
loop_
_entity.id
_entity.type
_entity.pdbx_description
1 polymer ?
#
loop_
_entity_poly.entity_id
_entity_poly.type
_entity_poly.pdbx_seq_one_letter_code
_entity_poly.pdbx_strand_id
1 'polypeptide(L)'
;MPLYEFKCAKCGAMTELFVRSVLAPVEPPPCPGAGSEHGHEMRRIVSAFVRHQTLKDKIAEAEAKYGKEVDAAMGPAPDVGKYARRYEKLAKDLPPEPD
;
A
#
# COMPACT_ATOMS: atom_id res chain seq x y z
N MET A 1 12.72 -16.70 -2.81
CA MET A 1 12.27 -17.79 -3.69
C MET A 1 11.37 -17.15 -4.75
N PRO A 2 11.79 -17.07 -6.02
CA PRO A 2 10.94 -16.48 -7.06
C PRO A 2 9.66 -17.30 -7.24
N LEU A 3 8.54 -16.59 -7.34
CA LEU A 3 7.24 -17.15 -7.71
C LEU A 3 6.96 -16.78 -9.17
N TYR A 4 6.70 -17.79 -10.00
CA TYR A 4 6.30 -17.60 -11.38
C TYR A 4 4.87 -18.07 -11.58
N GLU A 5 4.04 -17.22 -12.16
CA GLU A 5 2.67 -17.55 -12.52
C GLU A 5 2.60 -17.88 -14.02
N PHE A 6 1.83 -18.89 -14.36
CA PHE A 6 1.54 -19.28 -15.73
C PHE A 6 0.03 -19.30 -15.93
N LYS A 7 -0.44 -18.84 -17.09
CA LYS A 7 -1.85 -18.87 -17.47
C LYS A 7 -2.02 -19.49 -18.85
N CYS A 8 -3.00 -20.37 -18.98
CA CYS A 8 -3.36 -20.96 -20.26
C CYS A 8 -4.02 -19.92 -21.15
N ALA A 9 -3.56 -19.78 -22.39
CA ALA A 9 -4.17 -18.89 -23.37
C ALA A 9 -5.58 -19.36 -23.81
N LYS A 10 -5.87 -20.66 -23.70
CA LYS A 10 -7.13 -21.26 -24.16
C LYS A 10 -8.21 -21.28 -23.07
N CYS A 11 -7.94 -21.87 -21.91
CA CYS A 11 -8.92 -22.04 -20.84
C CYS A 11 -8.77 -21.05 -19.67
N GLY A 12 -7.71 -20.24 -19.65
CA GLY A 12 -7.47 -19.26 -18.59
C GLY A 12 -7.04 -19.83 -17.24
N ALA A 13 -6.85 -21.15 -17.13
CA ALA A 13 -6.35 -21.79 -15.92
C ALA A 13 -4.99 -21.23 -15.52
N MET A 14 -4.77 -21.04 -14.21
CA MET A 14 -3.56 -20.47 -13.65
C MET A 14 -2.79 -21.51 -12.85
N THR A 15 -1.46 -21.42 -12.86
CA THR A 15 -0.58 -22.32 -12.12
C THR A 15 0.62 -21.55 -11.60
N GLU A 16 0.94 -21.77 -10.33
CA GLU A 16 2.05 -21.14 -9.63
C GLU A 16 3.22 -22.12 -9.50
N LEU A 17 4.42 -21.68 -9.89
CA LEU A 17 5.65 -22.44 -9.81
C LEU A 17 6.66 -21.71 -8.92
N PHE A 18 7.04 -22.39 -7.84
CA PHE A 18 8.09 -21.94 -6.94
C PHE A 18 9.43 -22.48 -7.42
N VAL A 19 10.36 -21.58 -7.77
CA VAL A 19 11.72 -21.97 -8.14
C VAL A 19 12.70 -21.65 -7.02
N ARG A 20 13.75 -22.46 -6.92
CA ARG A 20 14.80 -22.26 -5.89
C ARG A 20 15.76 -21.12 -6.24
N SER A 21 15.91 -20.78 -7.52
CA SER A 21 16.84 -19.76 -8.02
C SER A 21 16.22 -18.94 -9.15
N VAL A 22 16.58 -17.65 -9.24
CA VAL A 22 16.12 -16.72 -10.29
C VAL A 22 16.65 -17.12 -11.67
N LEU A 23 17.86 -17.68 -11.73
CA LEU A 23 18.56 -18.04 -12.97
C LEU A 23 18.22 -19.45 -13.48
N ALA A 24 17.38 -20.19 -12.76
CA ALA A 24 16.98 -21.52 -13.22
C ALA A 24 16.09 -21.38 -14.48
N PRO A 25 16.35 -22.15 -15.55
CA PRO A 25 15.42 -22.24 -16.67
C PRO A 25 14.09 -22.81 -16.16
N VAL A 26 12.98 -22.16 -16.52
CA VAL A 26 11.63 -22.56 -16.08
C VAL A 26 10.82 -22.93 -17.29
N GLU A 27 10.49 -24.20 -17.41
CA GLU A 27 9.60 -24.71 -18.43
C GLU A 27 8.13 -24.47 -18.02
N PRO A 28 7.24 -24.12 -18.96
CA PRO A 28 5.81 -23.98 -18.67
C PRO A 28 5.22 -25.33 -18.22
N PRO A 29 4.45 -25.37 -17.11
CA PRO A 29 3.82 -26.59 -16.66
C PRO A 29 2.69 -27.00 -17.63
N PRO A 30 2.27 -28.28 -17.63
CA PRO A 30 1.06 -28.67 -18.34
C PRO A 30 -0.17 -27.96 -17.76
N CYS A 31 -1.09 -27.56 -18.63
CA CYS A 31 -2.32 -26.89 -18.21
C CYS A 31 -3.24 -27.88 -17.45
N PRO A 32 -3.69 -27.57 -16.22
CA PRO A 32 -4.54 -28.47 -15.43
C PRO A 32 -5.93 -28.67 -16.06
N GLY A 33 -6.38 -27.73 -16.90
CA GLY A 33 -7.66 -27.81 -17.61
C GLY A 33 -7.57 -28.41 -19.02
N ALA A 34 -6.41 -28.89 -19.45
CA ALA A 34 -6.23 -29.39 -20.82
C ALA A 34 -6.81 -30.79 -21.04
N GLY A 35 -6.73 -31.67 -20.04
CA GLY A 35 -7.11 -33.08 -20.21
C GLY A 35 -6.44 -33.69 -21.45
N SER A 36 -7.25 -34.15 -22.41
CA SER A 36 -6.83 -34.71 -23.71
C SER A 36 -6.91 -33.71 -24.87
N GLU A 37 -7.27 -32.45 -24.63
CA GLU A 37 -7.41 -31.45 -25.68
C GLU A 37 -6.05 -30.88 -26.14
N HIS A 38 -5.91 -30.74 -27.46
CA HIS A 38 -4.76 -30.05 -28.05
C HIS A 38 -4.93 -28.51 -28.04
N GLY A 39 -3.80 -27.78 -28.08
CA GLY A 39 -3.77 -26.33 -28.19
C GLY A 39 -3.81 -25.54 -26.86
N HIS A 40 -3.59 -26.20 -25.72
CA HIS A 40 -3.44 -25.51 -24.43
C HIS A 40 -2.00 -25.05 -24.24
N GLU A 41 -1.73 -23.77 -24.52
CA GLU A 41 -0.41 -23.15 -24.33
C GLU A 41 -0.39 -22.36 -23.02
N MET A 42 0.49 -22.76 -22.09
CA MET A 42 0.74 -22.04 -20.84
C MET A 42 1.76 -20.94 -21.09
N ARG A 43 1.36 -19.68 -20.84
CA ARG A 43 2.24 -18.52 -20.96
C ARG A 43 2.62 -18.03 -19.58
N ARG A 44 3.90 -17.68 -19.42
CA ARG A 44 4.37 -17.04 -18.20
C ARG A 44 3.75 -15.66 -18.10
N ILE A 45 3.02 -15.43 -17.02
CA ILE A 45 2.54 -14.10 -16.66
C ILE A 45 3.44 -13.63 -15.53
N VAL A 46 4.05 -12.47 -15.72
CA VAL A 46 4.65 -11.78 -14.59
C VAL A 46 3.47 -11.32 -13.75
N SER A 47 3.27 -11.94 -12.60
CA SER A 47 2.34 -11.45 -11.58
C SER A 47 2.54 -9.94 -11.51
N ALA A 48 1.45 -9.19 -11.73
CA ALA A 48 1.45 -7.78 -11.43
C ALA A 48 1.54 -7.69 -9.91
N PHE A 49 2.73 -7.93 -9.35
CA PHE A 49 3.06 -7.53 -8.00
C PHE A 49 2.85 -6.02 -8.02
N VAL A 50 1.62 -5.64 -7.64
CA VAL A 50 1.22 -4.29 -7.27
C VAL A 50 2.38 -3.80 -6.42
N ARG A 51 3.17 -2.90 -7.00
CA ARG A 51 4.40 -2.36 -6.41
C ARG A 51 4.15 -2.22 -4.91
N HIS A 52 4.91 -2.94 -4.07
CA HIS A 52 4.71 -2.87 -2.62
C HIS A 52 4.80 -1.40 -2.22
N GLN A 53 3.64 -0.81 -1.92
CA GLN A 53 3.59 0.58 -1.54
C GLN A 53 4.31 0.70 -0.22
N THR A 54 5.40 1.46 -0.23
CA THR A 54 6.09 1.81 1.01
C THR A 54 5.15 2.63 1.88
N LEU A 55 5.44 2.74 3.18
CA LEU A 55 4.64 3.61 4.06
C LEU A 55 4.58 5.05 3.53
N LYS A 56 5.65 5.53 2.88
CA LYS A 56 5.68 6.83 2.21
C LYS A 56 4.66 6.92 1.07
N ASP A 57 4.61 5.90 0.22
CA ASP A 57 3.66 5.86 -0.90
C ASP A 57 2.21 5.86 -0.39
N LYS A 58 1.93 5.13 0.70
CA LYS A 58 0.60 5.09 1.32
C LYS A 58 0.19 6.43 1.93
N ILE A 59 1.13 7.12 2.58
CA ILE A 59 0.88 8.45 3.14
C ILE A 59 0.61 9.46 2.03
N ALA A 60 1.41 9.47 0.97
CA ALA A 60 1.20 10.37 -0.16
C ALA A 60 -0.16 10.14 -0.84
N GLU A 61 -0.60 8.89 -0.98
CA GLU A 61 -1.92 8.56 -1.53
C GLU A 61 -3.05 8.98 -0.58
N ALA A 62 -2.87 8.80 0.73
CA ALA A 62 -3.84 9.23 1.74
C ALA A 62 -3.96 10.76 1.82
N GLU A 63 -2.85 11.50 1.75
CA GLU A 63 -2.83 12.97 1.68
C GLU A 63 -3.53 13.47 0.42
N ALA A 64 -3.30 12.84 -0.73
CA ALA A 64 -3.96 13.21 -1.98
C ALA A 64 -5.49 12.99 -1.95
N LYS A 65 -5.95 11.94 -1.25
CA LYS A 65 -7.38 11.59 -1.16
C LYS A 65 -8.11 12.35 -0.06
N TYR A 66 -7.52 12.45 1.11
CA TYR A 66 -8.19 12.91 2.34
C TYR A 66 -7.61 14.21 2.91
N GLY A 67 -6.48 14.72 2.38
CA GLY A 67 -5.83 15.92 2.94
C GLY A 67 -6.77 17.12 3.04
N LYS A 68 -7.58 17.36 2.01
CA LYS A 68 -8.57 18.47 2.02
C LYS A 68 -9.67 18.30 3.07
N GLU A 69 -10.11 17.07 3.32
CA GLU A 69 -11.15 16.78 4.32
C GLU A 69 -10.58 16.89 5.74
N VAL A 70 -9.36 16.42 5.95
CA VAL A 70 -8.64 16.51 7.23
C VAL A 70 -8.34 17.98 7.55
N ASP A 71 -7.87 18.76 6.58
CA ASP A 71 -7.60 20.19 6.76
C ASP A 71 -8.89 20.98 7.07
N ALA A 72 -10.00 20.63 6.43
CA ALA A 72 -11.29 21.23 6.71
C ALA A 72 -11.82 20.88 8.11
N ALA A 73 -11.57 19.66 8.60
CA ALA A 73 -12.00 19.19 9.92
C ALA A 73 -11.10 19.69 11.07
N MET A 74 -9.77 19.74 10.86
CA MET A 74 -8.80 20.26 11.83
C MET A 74 -8.90 21.78 12.00
N GLY A 75 -9.42 22.48 10.98
CA GLY A 75 -9.57 23.92 10.99
C GLY A 75 -8.22 24.66 10.95
N PRO A 76 -8.22 26.00 11.08
CA PRO A 76 -6.98 26.77 11.08
C PRO A 76 -6.10 26.36 12.26
N ALA A 77 -4.79 26.29 12.01
CA ALA A 77 -3.82 25.96 13.05
C ALA A 77 -3.99 26.89 14.26
N PRO A 78 -4.02 26.33 15.50
CA PRO A 78 -4.22 27.14 16.70
C PRO A 78 -3.10 28.19 16.82
N ASP A 79 -3.50 29.47 16.91
CA ASP A 79 -2.57 30.57 17.13
C ASP A 79 -2.02 30.52 18.55
N VAL A 80 -0.87 29.87 18.72
CA VAL A 80 -0.18 29.68 19.99
C VAL A 80 0.05 31.03 20.69
N GLY A 81 0.29 32.12 19.95
CA GLY A 81 0.48 33.46 20.52
C GLY A 81 -0.80 34.03 21.13
N LYS A 82 -1.95 33.80 20.51
CA LYS A 82 -3.27 34.17 21.07
C LYS A 82 -3.57 33.39 22.34
N TYR A 83 -3.23 32.10 22.38
CA TYR A 83 -3.39 31.27 23.59
C TYR A 83 -2.44 31.71 24.71
N ALA A 84 -1.16 31.95 24.41
CA ALA A 84 -0.19 32.44 25.39
C ALA A 84 -0.66 33.74 26.07
N ARG A 85 -1.10 34.74 25.28
CA ARG A 85 -1.67 35.99 25.82
C ARG A 85 -2.95 35.78 26.64
N ARG A 86 -3.75 34.76 26.31
CA ARG A 86 -4.96 34.40 27.08
C ARG A 86 -4.58 33.79 28.43
N TYR A 87 -3.60 32.88 28.45
CA TYR A 87 -3.10 32.26 29.67
C TYR A 87 -2.43 33.29 30.58
N GLU A 88 -1.62 34.21 30.04
CA GLU A 88 -1.05 35.32 30.81
C GLU A 88 -2.10 36.22 31.44
N LYS A 89 -3.22 36.48 30.75
CA LYS A 89 -4.33 37.26 31.31
C LYS A 89 -5.04 36.51 32.44
N LEU A 90 -5.26 35.21 32.29
CA LEU A 90 -5.90 34.37 33.31
C LEU A 90 -4.98 34.15 34.52
N ALA A 91 -3.67 34.13 34.32
CA ALA A 91 -2.68 33.97 35.39
C ALA A 91 -2.57 35.18 36.32
N LYS A 92 -3.07 36.36 35.92
CA LYS A 92 -3.05 37.57 36.77
C LYS A 92 -3.95 37.47 38.00
N ASP A 93 -4.97 36.63 37.94
CA ASP A 93 -5.93 36.42 39.02
C ASP A 93 -5.56 35.20 39.89
N LEU A 94 -4.43 34.53 39.61
CA LEU A 94 -3.96 33.42 40.42
C LEU A 94 -3.21 33.94 41.66
N PRO A 95 -3.42 33.33 42.83
CA PRO A 95 -2.62 33.63 44.01
C PRO A 95 -1.14 33.32 43.72
N PRO A 96 -0.21 34.09 44.29
CA PRO A 96 1.22 33.84 44.11
C PRO A 96 1.55 32.41 44.54
N GLU A 97 2.45 31.76 43.79
CA GLU A 97 2.92 30.44 44.16
C GLU A 97 3.56 30.53 45.56
N PRO A 98 3.19 29.63 46.49
CA PRO A 98 3.83 29.56 47.79
C PRO A 98 5.26 29.07 47.63
N ASP A 99 6.20 29.78 48.26
CA ASP A 99 7.63 29.42 48.35
C ASP A 99 7.88 28.03 48.98
#